data_AF-A0A524HE68-F1
#
_entry.id   AF-A0A524HE68-F1
#
_cell.length_a   1.000
_cell.length_b   1.000
_cell.length_c   1.000
_cell.angle_alpha   90.00
_cell.angle_beta   90.00
_cell.angle_gamma   90.00
#
_symmetry.space_group_name_H-M   'P 1'
#
loop_
_entity.id
_entity.type
_entity.pdbx_description
1 polymer ?
#
loop_
_entity_poly.entity_id
_entity_poly.type
_entity_poly.pdbx_seq_one_letter_code
_entity_poly.pdbx_strand_id
1 'polypeptide(L)'
;MLPNLTTFGIGARNPSDIAYMFDQGLFDDIRIYNYGLSPLNVASLYTEFITDESVCLNGVYPQFDLNGDCVFDIEDFAEIAATWLECNLVPDCIEPQLP
;
A
#
# COMPACT_ATOMS: atom_id res chain seq x y z
N MET A 1 34.03 6.22 -2.00
CA MET A 1 34.15 5.30 -3.13
C MET A 1 33.07 4.25 -2.94
N LEU A 2 32.03 4.23 -3.77
CA LEU A 2 31.05 3.15 -3.74
C LEU A 2 31.75 1.86 -4.20
N PRO A 3 31.46 0.69 -3.59
CA PRO A 3 32.12 -0.55 -3.99
C PRO A 3 31.87 -0.81 -5.48
N ASN A 4 32.94 -1.18 -6.18
CA ASN A 4 32.89 -1.49 -7.60
C ASN A 4 32.23 -2.87 -7.76
N LEU A 5 30.93 -2.87 -8.03
CA LEU A 5 30.17 -4.10 -8.29
C LEU A 5 30.46 -4.55 -9.72
N THR A 6 31.23 -5.64 -9.88
CA THR A 6 31.60 -6.18 -11.19
C THR A 6 30.55 -7.15 -11.75
N THR A 7 29.59 -7.59 -10.94
CA THR A 7 28.59 -8.58 -11.37
C THR A 7 27.28 -8.42 -10.62
N PHE A 8 26.16 -8.45 -11.36
CA PHE A 8 24.79 -8.55 -10.87
C PHE A 8 24.21 -9.87 -11.39
N GLY A 9 23.72 -10.73 -10.50
CA GLY A 9 23.13 -12.02 -10.85
C GLY A 9 21.66 -12.09 -10.44
N ILE A 10 20.82 -12.66 -11.30
CA ILE A 10 19.40 -12.93 -11.04
C ILE A 10 19.24 -14.44 -10.92
N GLY A 11 18.55 -14.90 -9.88
CA GLY A 11 18.37 -16.33 -9.63
C GLY A 11 19.64 -17.09 -9.22
N ALA A 12 20.67 -16.38 -8.74
CA ALA A 12 21.93 -16.96 -8.29
C ALA A 12 22.33 -16.40 -6.92
N ARG A 13 22.90 -17.25 -6.05
CA ARG A 13 23.35 -16.85 -4.71
C ARG A 13 24.72 -16.14 -4.73
N ASN A 14 25.63 -16.55 -5.61
CA ASN A 14 26.96 -15.96 -5.78
C ASN A 14 27.37 -16.00 -7.27
N PRO A 15 28.11 -15.00 -7.80
CA PRO A 15 28.56 -14.97 -9.20
C PRO A 15 29.44 -16.16 -9.61
N SER A 16 30.14 -16.75 -8.64
CA SER A 16 31.15 -17.79 -8.84
C SER A 16 30.58 -19.22 -8.79
N ASP A 17 29.36 -19.39 -8.29
CA ASP A 17 28.72 -20.70 -8.07
C ASP A 17 27.44 -20.81 -8.90
N ILE A 18 27.59 -21.06 -10.20
CA ILE A 18 26.49 -21.40 -11.13
C ILE A 18 25.76 -22.71 -10.76
N ALA A 19 26.29 -23.48 -9.80
CA ALA A 19 25.72 -24.75 -9.32
C ALA A 19 24.65 -24.58 -8.21
N TYR A 20 24.43 -23.36 -7.71
CA TYR A 20 23.36 -23.01 -6.78
C TYR A 20 22.44 -21.93 -7.37
N MET A 21 22.19 -22.02 -8.67
CA MET A 21 21.10 -21.26 -9.27
C MET A 21 19.78 -21.82 -8.74
N PHE A 22 18.76 -20.97 -8.63
CA PHE A 22 17.41 -21.41 -8.25
C PHE A 22 16.92 -22.45 -9.27
N ASP A 23 16.98 -23.74 -8.92
CA ASP A 23 16.66 -24.84 -9.83
C ASP A 23 15.15 -25.05 -10.08
N GLN A 24 14.27 -24.34 -9.35
CA GLN A 24 12.81 -24.51 -9.43
C GLN A 24 12.03 -23.20 -9.36
N GLY A 25 12.49 -22.16 -10.05
CA GLY A 25 11.73 -20.91 -10.23
C GLY A 25 11.70 -20.49 -11.70
N LEU A 26 10.58 -19.96 -12.17
CA LEU A 26 10.48 -19.31 -13.47
C LEU A 26 10.49 -17.80 -13.25
N PHE A 27 11.39 -17.10 -13.93
CA PHE A 27 11.30 -15.66 -14.08
C PHE A 27 10.47 -15.35 -15.32
N ASP A 28 9.44 -14.53 -15.16
CA ASP A 28 8.57 -14.13 -16.26
C ASP A 28 9.01 -12.76 -16.81
N ASP A 29 8.98 -11.72 -15.97
CA ASP A 29 9.39 -10.36 -16.33
C ASP A 29 10.45 -9.79 -15.36
N ILE A 30 11.52 -9.19 -15.91
CA ILE A 30 12.62 -8.58 -15.17
C ILE A 30 12.89 -7.19 -15.73
N ARG A 31 12.70 -6.16 -14.88
CA ARG A 31 12.95 -4.76 -15.21
C ARG A 31 14.03 -4.18 -14.27
N ILE A 32 15.03 -3.50 -14.82
CA ILE A 32 16.12 -2.86 -14.05
C ILE A 32 16.08 -1.35 -14.31
N TYR A 33 16.03 -0.56 -13.23
CA TYR A 33 16.00 0.90 -13.28
C TYR A 33 17.27 1.46 -12.62
N ASN A 34 17.88 2.46 -13.26
CA ASN A 34 19.00 3.21 -12.70
C ASN A 34 18.55 4.43 -11.88
N TYR A 35 17.27 4.48 -11.50
CA TYR A 35 16.64 5.54 -10.70
C TYR A 35 15.57 4.96 -9.78
N GLY A 36 15.23 5.71 -8.73
CA GLY A 36 14.11 5.36 -7.84
C GLY A 36 12.77 5.59 -8.55
N LEU A 37 11.94 4.56 -8.60
CA LEU A 37 10.57 4.69 -9.07
C LEU A 37 9.69 5.41 -8.04
N SER A 38 8.68 6.13 -8.51
CA SER A 38 7.65 6.69 -7.64
C SER A 38 6.75 5.57 -7.09
N PRO A 39 6.07 5.78 -5.94
CA PRO A 39 5.11 4.79 -5.42
C PRO A 39 4.04 4.40 -6.44
N LEU A 40 3.51 5.37 -7.20
CA LEU A 40 2.54 5.13 -8.27
C LEU A 40 3.13 4.22 -9.36
N ASN A 41 4.35 4.47 -9.82
CA ASN A 41 4.96 3.64 -10.85
C ASN A 41 5.17 2.20 -10.36
N VAL A 42 5.55 2.00 -9.09
CA VAL A 42 5.69 0.65 -8.51
C VAL A 42 4.33 -0.05 -8.44
N ALA A 43 3.29 0.64 -7.98
CA ALA A 43 1.94 0.08 -7.91
C ALA A 43 1.42 -0.31 -9.30
N SER A 44 1.61 0.55 -10.31
CA SER A 44 1.21 0.24 -11.68
C SER A 44 1.95 -0.97 -12.26
N LEU A 45 3.24 -1.14 -11.96
CA LEU A 45 3.99 -2.34 -12.40
C LEU A 45 3.44 -3.62 -11.76
N TYR A 46 2.97 -3.55 -10.51
CA TYR A 46 2.38 -4.69 -9.82
C TYR A 46 1.01 -5.05 -10.42
N THR A 47 0.12 -4.08 -10.61
CA THR A 47 -1.24 -4.31 -11.10
C THR A 47 -1.31 -4.58 -12.62
N GLU A 48 -0.26 -4.26 -13.37
CA GLU A 48 -0.08 -4.72 -14.76
C GLU A 48 -0.02 -6.26 -14.83
N PHE A 49 0.57 -6.90 -13.81
CA PHE A 49 0.73 -8.35 -13.73
C PHE A 49 -0.39 -9.02 -12.94
N ILE A 50 -0.81 -8.42 -11.82
CA ILE A 50 -1.91 -8.91 -10.99
C ILE A 50 -3.17 -8.09 -11.28
N THR A 51 -4.00 -8.57 -12.22
CA THR A 51 -5.12 -7.79 -12.77
C THR A 51 -6.35 -7.70 -11.87
N ASP A 52 -6.49 -8.61 -10.91
CA ASP A 52 -7.66 -8.71 -10.03
C ASP A 52 -7.43 -8.09 -8.65
N GLU A 53 -6.31 -7.40 -8.46
CA GLU A 53 -5.98 -6.71 -7.22
C GLU A 53 -5.79 -5.21 -7.44
N SER A 54 -6.21 -4.42 -6.45
CA SER A 54 -5.96 -2.99 -6.36
C SER A 54 -4.99 -2.69 -5.22
N VAL A 55 -4.10 -1.72 -5.44
CA VAL A 55 -3.12 -1.29 -4.44
C VAL A 55 -3.47 0.11 -3.94
N CYS A 56 -3.61 0.26 -2.63
CA CYS A 56 -3.66 1.57 -2.00
C CYS A 56 -2.27 2.21 -1.99
N LEU A 57 -2.16 3.45 -2.46
CA LEU A 57 -0.89 4.16 -2.38
C LEU A 57 -0.67 4.64 -0.94
N ASN A 58 0.33 4.05 -0.28
CA ASN A 58 0.70 4.40 1.10
C ASN A 58 0.80 5.93 1.28
N GLY A 59 0.06 6.44 2.28
CA GLY A 59 0.04 7.87 2.62
C GLY A 59 -0.88 8.73 1.76
N VAL A 60 -1.69 8.12 0.88
CA VAL A 60 -2.69 8.79 0.06
C VAL A 60 -4.06 8.13 0.31
N TYR A 61 -4.57 8.29 1.52
CA TYR A 61 -5.97 7.93 1.80
C TYR A 61 -6.87 9.13 1.46
N PRO A 62 -8.04 8.90 0.88
CA PRO A 62 -9.07 9.92 0.83
C PRO A 62 -9.31 10.50 2.22
N GLN A 63 -9.54 11.81 2.33
CA GLN A 63 -9.68 12.49 3.62
C GLN A 63 -10.80 11.90 4.50
N PHE A 64 -11.81 11.30 3.87
CA PHE A 64 -13.02 10.81 4.51
C PHE A 64 -13.23 9.31 4.28
N ASP A 65 -12.17 8.57 3.97
CA ASP A 65 -12.15 7.11 4.07
C ASP A 65 -12.10 6.76 5.57
N LEU A 66 -13.26 6.46 6.15
CA LEU A 66 -13.44 6.21 7.57
C LEU A 66 -13.29 4.72 7.90
N ASN A 67 -13.64 3.84 6.96
CA ASN A 67 -13.54 2.40 7.12
C ASN A 67 -12.12 1.86 6.83
N GLY A 68 -11.26 2.66 6.18
CA GLY A 68 -9.87 2.38 5.88
C GLY A 68 -9.65 1.49 4.66
N ASP A 69 -10.60 1.45 3.71
CA ASP A 69 -10.53 0.59 2.52
C ASP A 69 -9.87 1.25 1.29
N CYS A 70 -9.39 2.48 1.44
CA CYS A 70 -8.73 3.31 0.42
C CYS A 70 -9.66 3.85 -0.68
N VAL A 71 -10.98 3.69 -0.51
CA VAL A 71 -12.01 4.27 -1.35
C VAL A 71 -12.76 5.30 -0.51
N PHE A 72 -13.36 6.30 -1.16
CA PHE A 72 -14.35 7.15 -0.48
C PHE A 72 -15.71 6.88 -1.12
N ASP A 73 -16.53 6.09 -0.46
CA ASP A 73 -17.82 5.66 -0.99
C ASP A 73 -18.98 5.76 0.03
N ILE A 74 -20.05 5.00 -0.22
CA ILE A 74 -21.26 5.07 0.58
C ILE A 74 -21.08 4.45 1.97
N GLU A 75 -20.13 3.52 2.14
CA GLU A 75 -19.85 2.90 3.44
C GLU A 75 -19.25 3.94 4.39
N ASP A 76 -18.31 4.77 3.93
CA ASP A 76 -17.79 5.90 4.69
C ASP A 76 -18.86 6.92 5.04
N PHE A 77 -19.72 7.25 4.05
CA PHE A 77 -20.83 8.16 4.30
C PHE A 77 -21.81 7.58 5.34
N ALA A 78 -22.02 6.27 5.35
CA ALA A 78 -22.88 5.61 6.32
C ALA A 78 -22.29 5.71 7.75
N GLU A 79 -20.97 5.68 7.92
CA GLU A 79 -20.34 5.91 9.23
C GLU A 79 -20.64 7.33 9.76
N ILE A 80 -20.57 8.35 8.89
CA ILE A 80 -20.96 9.72 9.26
C ILE A 80 -22.45 9.77 9.58
N ALA A 81 -23.29 9.16 8.75
CA ALA A 81 -24.73 9.15 8.92
C ALA A 81 -25.17 8.41 10.21
N ALA A 82 -24.40 7.42 10.67
CA ALA A 82 -24.69 6.69 11.90
C ALA A 82 -24.58 7.55 13.15
N THR A 83 -23.71 8.57 13.13
CA THR A 83 -23.53 9.54 14.22
C THR A 83 -24.30 10.85 13.98
N TRP A 84 -25.14 10.88 12.94
CA TRP A 84 -25.91 12.07 12.58
C TRP A 84 -26.86 12.44 13.73
N LEU A 85 -26.84 13.72 14.12
CA LEU A 85 -27.57 14.26 15.28
C LEU A 85 -27.13 13.71 16.65
N GLU A 86 -25.97 13.06 16.77
CA GLU A 86 -25.34 12.91 18.08
C GLU A 86 -25.12 14.30 18.71
N CYS A 87 -25.46 14.42 20.00
CA CYS A 87 -25.59 15.71 20.66
C CYS A 87 -24.77 15.74 21.95
N ASN A 88 -23.84 16.70 22.04
CA ASN A 88 -22.96 16.92 23.19
C ASN A 88 -23.13 18.34 23.80
N LEU A 89 -24.30 18.95 23.62
CA LEU A 89 -24.63 20.26 24.17
C LEU A 89 -25.12 20.15 25.61
N VAL A 90 -24.55 20.97 26.49
CA VAL A 90 -24.99 21.15 27.88
C VAL A 90 -25.71 22.49 28.00
N PRO A 91 -26.94 22.56 28.55
CA PRO A 91 -27.71 21.48 29.18
C PRO A 91 -28.70 20.75 28.23
N ASP A 92 -28.62 20.98 26.91
CA ASP A 92 -29.71 20.61 26.00
C ASP A 92 -29.89 19.09 25.79
N CYS A 93 -28.81 18.33 25.79
CA CYS A 93 -28.84 16.88 25.50
C CYS A 93 -27.81 16.05 26.29
N ILE A 94 -26.85 16.71 26.96
CA ILE A 94 -26.07 16.13 28.05
C ILE A 94 -26.41 16.87 29.33
N GLU A 95 -26.95 16.14 30.32
CA GLU A 95 -27.13 16.68 31.66
C GLU A 95 -25.84 16.52 32.48
N PRO A 96 -25.40 17.57 33.21
CA PRO A 96 -24.28 17.43 34.12
C PRO A 96 -24.64 16.42 35.20
N GLN A 97 -23.82 15.37 35.34
CA GLN A 97 -23.96 14.41 36.43
C GLN A 97 -23.79 15.17 37.75
N LEU A 98 -24.87 15.28 38.53
CA LEU A 98 -24.81 15.83 39.88
C LEU A 98 -23.88 14.93 40.73
N PRO A 99 -23.04 15.52 41.60
CA PRO A 99 -22.09 14.78 42.43
C PRO A 99 -22.77 13.81 43.40
#